data_AF-A0A358HMA1-F1
#
_entry.id   AF-A0A358HMA1-F1
#
_cell.length_a   1.000
_cell.length_b   1.000
_cell.length_c   1.000
_cell.angle_alpha   90.00
_cell.angle_beta   90.00
_cell.angle_gamma   90.00
#
_symmetry.space_group_name_H-M   'P 1'
#
loop_
_entity.id
_entity.type
_entity.pdbx_description
1 polymer ?
#
loop_
_entity_poly.entity_id
_entity_poly.type
_entity_poly.pdbx_seq_one_letter_code
_entity_poly.pdbx_strand_id
1 'polypeptide(L)'
;MKKILFTALVTLGLLAIQSHQTRAVAAPGAAGFPEVVEGDKLRFGNMIVELFGIRAPRTGMICRAGSIEFQCGAAATQALTRIIENYAVKCQQVSDVQLFPMLTECTMGRSDLNRLLLRAGWALVDMASCDSNPTCPTYLRDQAFAKENRKGMWMGNPPHELVALAAKPTAREIQTEDDATNRDKDTKDAGTQQHFFKSPFGIDLAADLKRANEPDRTLLSFLDPTS
;
A
#
# COMPACT_ATOMS: atom_id res chain seq x y z
N MET A 1 -37.82 22.36 -64.88
CA MET A 1 -37.70 22.84 -63.48
C MET A 1 -38.33 21.83 -62.50
N LYS A 2 -37.86 20.57 -62.46
CA LYS A 2 -38.42 19.53 -61.57
C LYS A 2 -37.37 18.54 -61.04
N LYS A 3 -36.09 18.78 -61.34
CA LYS A 3 -34.95 17.90 -60.96
C LYS A 3 -34.01 18.52 -59.91
N ILE A 4 -34.21 19.78 -59.52
CA ILE A 4 -33.34 20.49 -58.57
C ILE A 4 -33.89 20.44 -57.13
N LEU A 5 -35.14 19.98 -56.94
CA LEU A 5 -35.77 19.91 -55.62
C LEU A 5 -35.45 18.62 -54.83
N PHE A 6 -34.93 17.58 -55.50
CA PHE A 6 -34.65 16.29 -54.83
C PHE A 6 -33.25 16.18 -54.24
N THR A 7 -32.30 17.03 -54.66
CA THR A 7 -30.92 16.99 -54.12
C THR A 7 -30.79 17.72 -52.78
N ALA A 8 -31.75 18.58 -52.40
CA ALA A 8 -31.71 19.31 -51.13
C ALA A 8 -32.26 18.49 -49.93
N LEU A 9 -32.98 17.40 -50.18
CA LEU A 9 -33.58 16.57 -49.12
C LEU A 9 -32.65 15.45 -48.62
N VAL A 10 -31.59 15.11 -49.35
CA VAL A 10 -30.65 14.03 -48.95
C VAL A 10 -29.47 14.57 -48.14
N THR A 11 -29.13 15.87 -48.24
CA THR A 11 -28.03 16.47 -47.48
C THR A 11 -28.43 16.97 -46.08
N LEU A 12 -29.73 17.04 -45.75
CA LEU A 12 -30.21 17.51 -44.44
C LEU A 12 -30.45 16.39 -43.41
N GLY A 13 -30.15 15.12 -43.76
CA GLY A 13 -30.33 13.96 -42.88
C GLY A 13 -29.06 13.46 -42.19
N LEU A 14 -27.89 14.05 -42.47
CA LEU A 14 -26.58 13.52 -42.04
C LEU A 14 -25.88 14.35 -40.95
N LEU A 15 -26.64 15.04 -40.10
CA LEU A 15 -26.13 15.84 -38.99
C LEU A 15 -26.97 15.60 -37.74
N ALA A 16 -26.75 14.47 -37.06
CA ALA A 16 -26.81 14.33 -35.58
C ALA A 16 -26.87 12.85 -35.17
N ILE A 17 -25.78 12.10 -35.38
CA ILE A 17 -25.44 11.00 -34.48
C ILE A 17 -24.19 11.45 -33.73
N GLN A 18 -24.33 12.49 -32.90
CA GLN A 18 -23.37 12.70 -31.83
C GLN A 18 -23.78 11.75 -30.71
N SER A 19 -23.29 10.52 -30.80
CA SER A 19 -23.30 9.61 -29.66
C SER A 19 -22.45 10.28 -28.56
N HIS A 20 -23.10 11.02 -27.67
CA HIS A 20 -22.51 11.42 -26.40
C HIS A 20 -22.17 10.13 -25.66
N GLN A 21 -20.93 9.68 -25.79
CA GLN A 21 -20.37 8.70 -24.87
C GLN A 21 -20.31 9.39 -23.51
N THR A 22 -21.40 9.29 -22.75
CA THR A 22 -21.39 9.52 -21.32
C THR A 22 -20.48 8.44 -20.73
N ARG A 23 -19.19 8.72 -20.66
CA ARG A 23 -18.31 7.99 -19.75
C ARG A 23 -18.87 8.24 -18.37
N ALA A 24 -19.57 7.25 -17.81
CA ALA A 24 -19.87 7.23 -16.41
C ALA A 24 -18.52 7.25 -15.66
N VAL A 25 -18.14 8.43 -15.19
CA VAL A 25 -17.04 8.55 -14.24
C VAL A 25 -17.62 8.06 -12.93
N ALA A 26 -17.30 6.82 -12.57
CA ALA A 26 -17.55 6.32 -11.22
C ALA A 26 -16.84 7.28 -10.25
N ALA A 27 -17.62 8.05 -9.50
CA ALA A 27 -17.07 8.91 -8.46
C ALA A 27 -16.42 8.03 -7.38
N PRO A 28 -15.21 8.38 -6.89
CA PRO A 28 -14.64 7.73 -5.72
C PRO A 28 -15.67 7.73 -4.58
N GLY A 29 -15.98 6.56 -4.02
CA GLY A 29 -16.98 6.40 -2.97
C GLY A 29 -18.40 6.00 -3.41
N ALA A 30 -18.68 5.80 -4.70
CA ALA A 30 -19.90 5.11 -5.12
C ALA A 30 -19.81 3.60 -4.82
N ALA A 31 -20.88 3.01 -4.30
CA ALA A 31 -20.95 1.56 -4.08
C ALA A 31 -21.24 0.82 -5.40
N GLY A 32 -20.60 -0.32 -5.64
CA GLY A 32 -20.81 -1.14 -6.84
C GLY A 32 -20.39 -2.59 -6.64
N PHE A 33 -20.47 -3.41 -7.69
CA PHE A 33 -20.08 -4.83 -7.66
C PHE A 33 -18.76 -5.00 -8.44
N PRO A 34 -17.60 -5.00 -7.76
CA PRO A 34 -16.32 -5.09 -8.45
C PRO A 34 -15.99 -6.53 -8.86
N GLU A 35 -15.15 -6.66 -9.88
CA GLU A 35 -14.41 -7.89 -10.16
C GLU A 35 -13.17 -7.96 -9.26
N VAL A 36 -12.85 -9.15 -8.76
CA VAL A 36 -11.60 -9.39 -8.01
C VAL A 36 -10.46 -9.65 -8.99
N VAL A 37 -9.42 -8.81 -8.93
CA VAL A 37 -8.23 -8.96 -9.79
C VAL A 37 -7.17 -9.80 -9.10
N GLU A 38 -6.88 -9.46 -7.84
CA GLU A 38 -5.95 -10.16 -6.93
C GLU A 38 -6.52 -10.08 -5.52
N GLY A 39 -5.92 -10.78 -4.54
CA GLY A 39 -6.42 -10.86 -3.16
C GLY A 39 -6.52 -9.52 -2.41
N ASP A 40 -6.00 -8.44 -2.97
CA ASP A 40 -6.01 -7.06 -2.47
C ASP A 40 -6.35 -6.02 -3.56
N LYS A 41 -6.84 -6.44 -4.73
CA LYS A 41 -7.18 -5.52 -5.85
C LYS A 41 -8.57 -5.78 -6.41
N LEU A 42 -9.32 -4.70 -6.57
CA LEU A 42 -10.69 -4.71 -7.08
C LEU A 42 -10.79 -3.86 -8.33
N ARG A 43 -11.63 -4.28 -9.28
CA ARG A 43 -11.89 -3.56 -10.53
C ARG A 43 -13.34 -3.14 -10.63
N PHE A 44 -13.56 -1.84 -10.78
CA PHE A 44 -14.84 -1.21 -11.06
C PHE A 44 -14.84 -0.70 -12.50
N GLY A 45 -15.35 -1.50 -13.45
CA GLY A 45 -15.27 -1.16 -14.87
C GLY A 45 -13.82 -1.03 -15.35
N ASN A 46 -13.40 0.19 -15.68
CA ASN A 46 -12.03 0.49 -16.13
C ASN A 46 -11.09 0.99 -15.01
N MET A 47 -11.58 1.09 -13.77
CA MET A 47 -10.81 1.56 -12.62
C MET A 47 -10.34 0.37 -11.77
N ILE A 48 -9.05 0.31 -11.44
CA ILE A 48 -8.50 -0.64 -10.47
C ILE A 48 -8.16 0.13 -9.20
N VAL A 49 -8.60 -0.40 -8.06
CA VAL A 49 -8.24 0.08 -6.73
C VAL A 49 -7.51 -1.02 -5.98
N GLU A 50 -6.59 -0.62 -5.11
CA GLU A 50 -5.85 -1.50 -4.21
C GLU A 50 -6.29 -1.24 -2.77
N LEU A 51 -6.42 -2.31 -2.00
CA LEU A 51 -6.85 -2.24 -0.62
C LEU A 51 -5.70 -1.68 0.23
N PHE A 52 -5.96 -0.54 0.87
CA PHE A 52 -4.96 0.18 1.64
C PHE A 52 -4.44 -0.65 2.81
N GLY A 53 -3.16 -0.48 3.14
CA GLY A 53 -2.55 -1.00 4.36
C GLY A 53 -2.43 -2.52 4.44
N ILE A 54 -2.78 -3.24 3.37
CA ILE A 54 -2.68 -4.69 3.29
C ILE A 54 -1.99 -5.12 2.00
N ARG A 55 -1.41 -6.31 2.01
CA ARG A 55 -0.86 -6.96 0.82
C ARG A 55 -1.22 -8.44 0.81
N ALA A 56 -1.82 -8.89 -0.28
CA ALA A 56 -2.19 -10.28 -0.48
C ALA A 56 -1.10 -11.04 -1.28
N PRO A 57 -0.99 -12.37 -1.13
CA PRO A 57 -0.14 -13.16 -2.03
C PRO A 57 -0.67 -13.02 -3.47
N ARG A 58 0.23 -12.73 -4.41
CA ARG A 58 -0.14 -12.68 -5.84
C ARG A 58 -0.51 -14.06 -6.34
N THR A 59 -1.37 -14.12 -7.35
CA THR A 59 -1.71 -15.37 -8.05
C THR A 59 -0.44 -16.10 -8.48
N GLY A 60 -0.37 -17.41 -8.20
CA GLY A 60 0.81 -18.25 -8.44
C GLY A 60 1.78 -18.36 -7.26
N MET A 61 1.66 -17.53 -6.23
CA MET A 61 2.46 -17.71 -5.00
C MET A 61 2.04 -18.96 -4.22
N ILE A 62 3.05 -19.68 -3.74
CA ILE A 62 2.91 -20.89 -2.92
C ILE A 62 3.19 -20.59 -1.46
N CYS A 63 2.34 -21.10 -0.58
CA CYS A 63 2.55 -21.11 0.87
C CYS A 63 2.77 -22.54 1.34
N ARG A 64 3.38 -22.68 2.52
CA ARG A 64 3.66 -23.99 3.12
C ARG A 64 3.07 -24.09 4.52
N ALA A 65 2.26 -25.12 4.76
CA ALA A 65 1.75 -25.53 6.06
C ALA A 65 2.38 -26.87 6.46
N GLY A 66 3.43 -26.82 7.28
CA GLY A 66 4.24 -28.00 7.57
C GLY A 66 4.96 -28.52 6.32
N SER A 67 4.65 -29.73 5.88
CA SER A 67 5.16 -30.30 4.62
C SER A 67 4.26 -30.04 3.41
N ILE A 68 3.05 -29.49 3.61
CA ILE A 68 2.05 -29.31 2.57
C ILE A 68 2.23 -27.94 1.92
N GLU A 69 2.39 -27.94 0.60
CA GLU A 69 2.36 -26.72 -0.23
C GLU A 69 0.95 -26.47 -0.78
N PHE A 70 0.56 -25.20 -0.87
CA PHE A 70 -0.72 -24.80 -1.44
C PHE A 70 -0.66 -23.44 -2.14
N GLN A 71 -1.52 -23.25 -3.13
CA GLN A 71 -1.63 -22.04 -3.97
C GLN A 71 -2.30 -20.90 -3.19
N CYS A 72 -1.57 -20.28 -2.26
CA CYS A 72 -2.14 -19.25 -1.40
C CYS A 72 -2.52 -17.96 -2.15
N GLY A 73 -1.88 -17.65 -3.27
CA GLY A 73 -2.31 -16.56 -4.15
C GLY A 73 -3.73 -16.75 -4.69
N ALA A 74 -4.01 -17.95 -5.20
CA ALA A 74 -5.34 -18.30 -5.68
C ALA A 74 -6.35 -18.36 -4.51
N ALA A 75 -5.94 -18.88 -3.35
CA ALA A 75 -6.79 -18.96 -2.18
C ALA A 75 -7.16 -17.58 -1.62
N ALA A 76 -6.24 -16.61 -1.60
CA ALA A 76 -6.52 -15.24 -1.17
C ALA A 76 -7.49 -14.53 -2.14
N THR A 77 -7.28 -14.69 -3.45
CA THR A 77 -8.19 -14.16 -4.49
C THR A 77 -9.59 -14.76 -4.35
N GLN A 78 -9.68 -16.08 -4.11
CA GLN A 78 -10.96 -16.75 -3.87
C GLN A 78 -11.62 -16.29 -2.56
N ALA A 79 -10.83 -16.05 -1.51
CA ALA A 79 -11.36 -15.55 -0.23
C ALA A 79 -11.99 -14.17 -0.40
N LEU A 80 -11.31 -13.24 -1.08
CA LEU A 80 -11.85 -11.93 -1.40
C LEU A 80 -13.13 -12.07 -2.24
N THR A 81 -13.12 -12.90 -3.27
CA THR A 81 -14.29 -13.17 -4.13
C THR A 81 -15.51 -13.61 -3.31
N ARG A 82 -15.32 -14.55 -2.37
CA ARG A 82 -16.39 -15.03 -1.48
C ARG A 82 -16.85 -13.99 -0.48
N ILE A 83 -15.95 -13.17 0.05
CA ILE A 83 -16.30 -12.13 1.04
C ILE A 83 -17.25 -11.11 0.40
N ILE A 84 -17.00 -10.71 -0.85
CA ILE A 84 -17.80 -9.68 -1.53
C ILE A 84 -18.96 -10.27 -2.34
N GLU A 85 -19.12 -11.59 -2.35
CA GLU A 85 -20.10 -12.27 -3.20
C GLU A 85 -21.52 -11.79 -2.88
N ASN A 86 -22.21 -11.25 -3.90
CA ASN A 86 -23.56 -10.67 -3.80
C ASN A 86 -23.66 -9.39 -2.95
N TYR A 87 -22.54 -8.73 -2.61
CA TYR A 87 -22.56 -7.47 -1.89
C TYR A 87 -21.98 -6.32 -2.71
N ALA A 88 -22.62 -5.15 -2.57
CA ALA A 88 -22.06 -3.91 -3.08
C ALA A 88 -20.89 -3.45 -2.18
N VAL A 89 -19.76 -3.16 -2.81
CA VAL A 89 -18.54 -2.66 -2.18
C VAL A 89 -18.41 -1.17 -2.46
N LYS A 90 -18.11 -0.40 -1.42
CA LYS A 90 -17.80 1.02 -1.48
C LYS A 90 -16.36 1.25 -1.06
N CYS A 91 -15.55 1.85 -1.93
CA CYS A 91 -14.15 2.17 -1.66
C CYS A 91 -13.95 3.68 -1.54
N GLN A 92 -13.20 4.09 -0.51
CA GLN A 92 -12.82 5.48 -0.28
C GLN A 92 -11.29 5.59 -0.34
N GLN A 93 -10.80 6.59 -1.07
CA GLN A 93 -9.38 6.85 -1.19
C GLN A 93 -8.81 7.32 0.15
N VAL A 94 -7.64 6.80 0.55
CA VAL A 94 -7.02 7.12 1.85
C VAL A 94 -6.15 8.38 1.80
N SER A 95 -5.68 8.76 0.61
CA SER A 95 -4.82 9.93 0.40
C SER A 95 -5.37 10.81 -0.71
N ASP A 96 -5.28 12.13 -0.56
CA ASP A 96 -5.65 13.09 -1.62
C ASP A 96 -4.65 13.08 -2.79
N VAL A 97 -3.52 12.39 -2.65
CA VAL A 97 -2.54 12.20 -3.73
C VAL A 97 -3.06 11.15 -4.70
N GLN A 98 -3.13 11.53 -5.98
CA GLN A 98 -3.52 10.65 -7.07
C GLN A 98 -2.40 9.64 -7.38
N LEU A 99 -2.44 8.49 -6.70
CA LEU A 99 -1.56 7.35 -6.96
C LEU A 99 -2.27 6.32 -7.85
N PHE A 100 -1.51 5.60 -8.66
CA PHE A 100 -1.99 4.47 -9.46
C PHE A 100 -1.18 3.22 -9.15
N PRO A 101 -1.80 2.15 -8.63
CA PRO A 101 -3.22 2.01 -8.28
C PRO A 101 -3.64 2.88 -7.08
N MET A 102 -4.91 3.26 -7.03
CA MET A 102 -5.47 4.08 -5.95
C MET A 102 -5.58 3.23 -4.67
N LEU A 103 -4.95 3.67 -3.58
CA LEU A 103 -5.05 3.02 -2.27
C LEU A 103 -6.36 3.41 -1.58
N THR A 104 -7.15 2.41 -1.20
CA THR A 104 -8.52 2.61 -0.73
C THR A 104 -8.86 1.77 0.49
N GLU A 105 -9.59 2.37 1.44
CA GLU A 105 -10.35 1.63 2.45
C GLU A 105 -11.70 1.24 1.83
N CYS A 106 -11.95 -0.07 1.72
CA CYS A 106 -13.18 -0.59 1.11
C CYS A 106 -14.10 -1.20 2.17
N THR A 107 -15.40 -0.98 2.00
CA THR A 107 -16.44 -1.45 2.91
C THR A 107 -17.53 -2.21 2.17
N MET A 108 -18.07 -3.20 2.86
CA MET A 108 -19.26 -3.96 2.49
C MET A 108 -20.32 -3.71 3.56
N GLY A 109 -21.26 -2.81 3.29
CA GLY A 109 -22.17 -2.30 4.31
C GLY A 109 -21.39 -1.59 5.44
N ARG A 110 -21.35 -2.21 6.63
CA ARG A 110 -20.58 -1.71 7.80
C ARG A 110 -19.25 -2.42 8.03
N SER A 111 -18.95 -3.44 7.22
CA SER A 111 -17.76 -4.26 7.39
C SER A 111 -16.60 -3.71 6.58
N ASP A 112 -15.47 -3.50 7.23
CA ASP A 112 -14.20 -3.15 6.60
C ASP A 112 -13.60 -4.40 5.94
N LEU A 113 -13.51 -4.36 4.61
CA LEU A 113 -13.02 -5.46 3.79
C LEU A 113 -11.54 -5.74 4.01
N ASN A 114 -10.74 -4.69 4.22
CA ASN A 114 -9.29 -4.78 4.40
C ASN A 114 -9.00 -5.55 5.69
N ARG A 115 -9.73 -5.21 6.76
CA ARG A 115 -9.70 -5.92 8.05
C ARG A 115 -10.17 -7.36 7.95
N LEU A 116 -11.24 -7.62 7.20
CA LEU A 116 -11.76 -8.98 7.02
C LEU A 116 -10.70 -9.90 6.40
N LEU A 117 -9.94 -9.43 5.41
CA LEU A 117 -8.86 -10.21 4.79
C LEU A 117 -7.71 -10.47 5.73
N LEU A 118 -7.26 -9.46 6.48
CA LEU A 118 -6.22 -9.63 7.52
C LEU A 118 -6.67 -10.65 8.56
N ARG A 119 -7.88 -10.48 9.09
CA ARG A 119 -8.45 -11.34 10.13
C ARG A 119 -8.67 -12.78 9.65
N ALA A 120 -8.96 -12.96 8.37
CA ALA A 120 -9.06 -14.28 7.74
C ALA A 120 -7.70 -14.90 7.39
N GLY A 121 -6.60 -14.14 7.50
CA GLY A 121 -5.24 -14.61 7.22
C GLY A 121 -4.90 -14.68 5.74
N TRP A 122 -5.59 -13.90 4.90
CA TRP A 122 -5.38 -13.87 3.44
C TRP A 122 -4.61 -12.63 2.95
N ALA A 123 -4.17 -11.78 3.87
CA ALA A 123 -3.25 -10.68 3.60
C ALA A 123 -2.29 -10.48 4.78
N LEU A 124 -1.17 -9.81 4.52
CA LEU A 124 -0.30 -9.21 5.53
C LEU A 124 -0.60 -7.70 5.65
N VAL A 125 -0.30 -7.11 6.80
CA VAL A 125 -0.24 -5.65 6.93
C VAL A 125 0.93 -5.15 6.11
N ASP A 126 0.66 -4.24 5.19
CA ASP A 126 1.69 -3.59 4.37
C ASP A 126 2.22 -2.36 5.09
N MET A 127 3.36 -2.50 5.77
CA MET A 127 3.97 -1.41 6.52
C MET A 127 4.49 -0.29 5.62
N ALA A 128 4.74 -0.54 4.33
CA ALA A 128 5.15 0.52 3.41
C ALA A 128 4.02 1.53 3.17
N SER A 129 2.75 1.09 3.23
CA SER A 129 1.59 1.98 3.09
C SER A 129 0.92 2.33 4.43
N CYS A 130 1.00 1.45 5.43
CA CYS A 130 0.20 1.53 6.65
C CYS A 130 0.86 2.34 7.79
N ASP A 131 2.20 2.36 7.88
CA ASP A 131 2.96 2.74 9.10
C ASP A 131 2.54 4.07 9.75
N SER A 132 2.23 5.09 8.95
CA SER A 132 1.85 6.42 9.44
C SER A 132 0.34 6.65 9.58
N ASN A 133 -0.50 5.65 9.31
CA ASN A 133 -1.95 5.78 9.30
C ASN A 133 -2.57 5.34 10.65
N PRO A 134 -3.52 6.12 11.23
CA PRO A 134 -4.16 5.79 12.52
C PRO A 134 -4.97 4.48 12.52
N THR A 135 -5.37 3.96 11.35
CA THR A 135 -6.04 2.65 11.21
C THR A 135 -5.04 1.50 11.43
N CYS A 136 -3.74 1.71 11.22
CA CYS A 136 -2.74 0.66 11.19
C CYS A 136 -2.65 -0.22 12.46
N PRO A 137 -2.73 0.33 13.69
CA PRO A 137 -2.78 -0.48 14.89
C PRO A 137 -3.95 -1.48 14.91
N THR A 138 -5.08 -1.15 14.27
CA THR A 138 -6.22 -2.06 14.14
C THR A 138 -5.91 -3.21 13.18
N TYR A 139 -5.26 -2.91 12.05
CA TYR A 139 -4.84 -3.93 11.08
C TYR A 139 -3.83 -4.90 11.67
N LEU A 140 -2.86 -4.39 12.44
CA LEU A 140 -1.91 -5.22 13.17
C LEU A 140 -2.60 -6.17 14.16
N ARG A 141 -3.66 -5.73 14.85
CA ARG A 141 -4.45 -6.60 15.74
C ARG A 141 -5.19 -7.70 14.97
N ASP A 142 -5.78 -7.38 13.81
CA ASP A 142 -6.47 -8.37 12.98
C ASP A 142 -5.50 -9.40 12.37
N GLN A 143 -4.30 -8.96 11.96
CA GLN A 143 -3.23 -9.88 11.55
C GLN A 143 -2.74 -10.76 12.71
N ALA A 144 -2.50 -10.18 13.88
CA ALA A 144 -2.09 -10.94 15.07
C ALA A 144 -3.12 -12.03 15.40
N PHE A 145 -4.41 -11.68 15.36
CA PHE A 145 -5.49 -12.64 15.52
C PHE A 145 -5.41 -13.79 14.50
N ALA A 146 -5.19 -13.50 13.21
CA ALA A 146 -5.08 -14.53 12.19
C ALA A 146 -3.85 -15.45 12.42
N LYS A 147 -2.73 -14.87 12.86
CA LYS A 147 -1.51 -15.60 13.21
C LYS A 147 -1.72 -16.53 14.41
N GLU A 148 -2.25 -16.01 15.51
CA GLU A 148 -2.54 -16.77 16.74
C GLU A 148 -3.51 -17.93 16.49
N ASN A 149 -4.47 -17.72 15.60
CA ASN A 149 -5.50 -18.70 15.26
C ASN A 149 -5.16 -19.55 14.03
N ARG A 150 -3.94 -19.47 13.50
CA ARG A 150 -3.46 -20.21 12.32
C ARG A 150 -4.44 -20.16 11.13
N LYS A 151 -4.93 -18.98 10.78
CA LYS A 151 -5.89 -18.77 9.69
C LYS A 151 -5.20 -18.50 8.36
N GLY A 152 -5.79 -18.97 7.26
CA GLY A 152 -5.32 -18.69 5.90
C GLY A 152 -3.85 -19.09 5.71
N MET A 153 -3.02 -18.13 5.28
CA MET A 153 -1.58 -18.35 5.12
C MET A 153 -0.86 -18.72 6.43
N TRP A 154 -1.40 -18.29 7.57
CA TRP A 154 -0.85 -18.56 8.90
C TRP A 154 -1.10 -19.99 9.39
N MET A 155 -1.73 -20.87 8.59
CA MET A 155 -1.69 -22.32 8.83
C MET A 155 -0.26 -22.87 8.79
N GLY A 156 0.65 -22.17 8.10
CA GLY A 156 2.08 -22.31 8.26
C GLY A 156 2.77 -20.96 8.14
N ASN A 157 3.71 -20.86 7.21
CA ASN A 157 4.44 -19.61 6.99
C ASN A 157 3.95 -18.91 5.71
N PRO A 158 3.70 -17.59 5.76
CA PRO A 158 3.49 -16.81 4.55
C PRO A 158 4.75 -16.83 3.67
N PRO A 159 4.62 -16.56 2.35
CA PRO A 159 5.74 -16.58 1.44
C PRO A 159 6.75 -15.49 1.81
N HIS A 160 8.05 -15.83 1.83
CA HIS A 160 9.10 -14.86 2.20
C HIS A 160 9.09 -13.62 1.31
N GLU A 161 8.78 -13.78 0.02
CA GLU A 161 8.64 -12.66 -0.91
C GLU A 161 7.53 -11.69 -0.47
N LEU A 162 6.36 -12.21 -0.06
CA LEU A 162 5.26 -11.39 0.42
C LEU A 162 5.64 -10.63 1.70
N VAL A 163 6.35 -11.29 2.62
CA VAL A 163 6.82 -10.68 3.87
C VAL A 163 7.80 -9.54 3.59
N ALA A 164 8.74 -9.72 2.66
CA ALA A 164 9.69 -8.69 2.28
C ALA A 164 8.99 -7.48 1.64
N LEU A 165 8.02 -7.73 0.75
CA LEU A 165 7.25 -6.70 0.08
C LEU A 165 6.35 -5.87 1.01
N ALA A 166 5.89 -6.45 2.12
CA ALA A 166 5.03 -5.81 3.11
C ALA A 166 5.83 -5.16 4.26
N ALA A 167 7.15 -5.30 4.27
CA ALA A 167 8.00 -4.72 5.31
C ALA A 167 8.16 -3.20 5.15
N LYS A 168 8.51 -2.52 6.25
CA LYS A 168 8.81 -1.09 6.21
C LYS A 168 10.10 -0.86 5.40
N PRO A 169 10.13 0.11 4.47
CA PRO A 169 11.35 0.44 3.75
C PRO A 169 12.47 0.81 4.71
N THR A 170 13.67 0.29 4.47
CA THR A 170 14.85 0.65 5.26
C THR A 170 15.33 2.02 4.81
N ALA A 171 15.86 2.86 5.72
CA ALA A 171 16.36 4.19 5.36
C ALA A 171 17.40 4.21 4.22
N ARG A 172 18.12 3.09 4.00
CA ARG A 172 19.04 2.91 2.87
C ARG A 172 18.35 2.72 1.52
N GLU A 173 17.17 2.12 1.49
CA GLU A 173 16.39 1.92 0.25
C GLU A 173 15.79 3.25 -0.23
N ILE A 174 15.40 4.13 0.70
CA ILE A 174 14.91 5.48 0.40
C ILE A 174 16.00 6.33 -0.28
N GLN A 175 17.27 6.13 0.06
CA GLN A 175 18.40 6.87 -0.51
C GLN A 175 18.81 6.40 -1.90
N THR A 176 18.43 5.19 -2.32
CA THR A 176 18.92 4.62 -3.59
C THR A 176 18.12 5.09 -4.81
N GLU A 177 16.93 5.66 -4.62
CA GLU A 177 16.10 6.20 -5.70
C GLU A 177 16.56 7.59 -6.15
N ASP A 178 17.14 8.40 -5.26
CA ASP A 178 17.65 9.74 -5.57
C ASP A 178 19.03 9.74 -6.27
N ASP A 179 19.80 8.66 -6.13
CA ASP A 179 21.17 8.52 -6.69
C ASP A 179 21.20 8.06 -8.17
N ALA A 180 20.07 7.65 -8.74
CA ALA A 180 19.99 7.26 -10.16
C ALA A 180 19.92 8.47 -11.12
N THR A 181 19.58 9.66 -10.62
CA THR A 181 19.42 10.89 -11.41
C THR A 181 20.59 11.85 -11.36
N ASN A 182 21.64 11.58 -10.59
CA ASN A 182 22.77 12.51 -10.43
C ASN A 182 24.14 11.89 -10.71
N ARG A 183 24.21 11.09 -11.78
CA ARG A 183 25.48 10.53 -12.28
C ARG A 183 25.82 11.08 -13.67
N ASP A 184 25.70 12.40 -13.81
CA ASP A 184 26.33 13.18 -14.88
C ASP A 184 26.20 14.67 -14.55
N LYS A 185 27.04 15.16 -13.61
CA LYS A 185 27.62 16.51 -13.64
C LYS A 185 28.58 16.74 -12.48
N ASP A 186 29.69 17.37 -12.87
CA ASP A 186 30.56 18.22 -12.05
C ASP A 186 31.62 17.55 -11.16
N THR A 187 32.61 17.01 -11.87
CA THR A 187 33.99 17.46 -11.71
C THR A 187 34.09 19.00 -11.62
N LYS A 188 34.78 19.47 -10.56
CA LYS A 188 35.52 20.76 -10.39
C LYS A 188 34.84 21.90 -9.62
N ASP A 189 35.64 22.38 -8.66
CA ASP A 189 35.71 23.71 -8.02
C ASP A 189 34.63 24.19 -7.04
N ALA A 190 35.08 24.23 -5.78
CA ALA A 190 35.07 25.38 -4.86
C ALA A 190 33.83 26.31 -4.79
N GLY A 191 33.26 26.42 -3.58
CA GLY A 191 32.58 27.64 -3.13
C GLY A 191 31.30 27.41 -2.31
N THR A 192 31.44 27.60 -1.00
CA THR A 192 30.43 28.00 0.00
C THR A 192 28.99 28.27 -0.47
N GLN A 193 28.01 27.61 0.14
CA GLN A 193 26.94 28.23 0.95
C GLN A 193 25.97 27.15 1.49
N GLN A 194 26.19 26.69 2.72
CA GLN A 194 25.21 25.91 3.48
C GLN A 194 24.35 26.88 4.28
N HIS A 195 23.15 27.17 3.78
CA HIS A 195 22.03 27.57 4.62
C HIS A 195 20.96 26.52 4.43
N PHE A 196 20.60 25.74 5.45
CA PHE A 196 19.23 25.30 5.71
C PHE A 196 19.16 24.52 7.04
N PHE A 197 18.31 25.02 7.94
CA PHE A 197 17.78 24.44 9.18
C PHE A 197 18.75 23.96 10.27
N LYS A 198 19.02 24.87 11.23
CA LYS A 198 19.61 24.55 12.53
C LYS A 198 18.54 23.92 13.43
N SER A 199 18.56 22.60 13.58
CA SER A 199 17.82 21.91 14.64
C SER A 199 18.33 22.41 16.01
N PRO A 200 17.46 22.73 16.99
CA PRO A 200 17.88 23.31 18.27
C PRO A 200 18.64 22.35 19.18
N PHE A 201 18.75 21.07 18.81
CA PHE A 201 19.54 20.08 19.51
C PHE A 201 20.51 19.43 18.52
N GLY A 202 21.79 19.80 18.62
CA GLY A 202 22.87 19.05 17.99
C GLY A 202 23.07 17.76 18.76
N ILE A 203 22.58 16.64 18.24
CA ILE A 203 22.85 15.33 18.81
C ILE A 203 24.21 14.87 18.28
N ASP A 204 25.23 14.99 19.12
CA ASP A 204 26.54 14.38 18.88
C ASP A 204 26.51 12.96 19.43
N LEU A 205 26.07 12.03 18.58
CA LEU A 205 25.98 10.61 18.92
C LEU A 205 27.31 10.04 19.42
N ALA A 206 28.45 10.56 18.94
CA ALA A 206 29.76 10.08 19.37
C ALA A 206 30.10 10.55 20.79
N ALA A 207 29.77 11.81 21.13
CA ALA A 207 29.92 12.32 22.48
C ALA A 207 28.95 11.66 23.47
N ASP A 208 27.74 11.34 23.03
CA ASP A 208 26.73 10.67 23.86
C ASP A 208 27.07 9.21 24.11
N LEU A 209 27.58 8.48 23.11
CA LEU A 209 28.04 7.10 23.28
C LEU A 209 29.26 7.03 24.21
N LYS A 210 30.15 8.03 24.14
CA LYS A 210 31.31 8.11 25.03
C LYS A 210 30.90 8.33 26.48
N ARG A 211 29.94 9.23 26.73
CA ARG A 211 29.39 9.47 28.08
C ARG A 211 28.63 8.26 28.63
N ALA A 212 27.84 7.57 27.81
CA ALA A 212 27.11 6.39 28.24
C ALA A 212 28.02 5.21 28.62
N ASN A 213 29.22 5.15 28.02
CA ASN A 213 30.22 4.11 28.31
C ASN A 213 31.31 4.58 29.28
N GLU A 214 31.20 5.78 29.86
CA GLU A 214 32.11 6.19 30.93
C GLU A 214 31.80 5.38 32.21
N PRO A 215 32.83 4.84 32.89
CA PRO A 215 32.64 4.07 34.10
C PRO A 215 32.02 4.95 35.20
N ASP A 216 30.99 4.43 35.85
CA ASP A 216 30.28 5.14 36.91
C ASP A 216 31.21 5.40 38.10
N ARG A 217 31.64 6.66 38.23
CA ARG A 217 32.56 7.09 39.29
C ARG A 217 31.94 7.05 40.68
N THR A 218 30.60 6.92 40.79
CA THR A 218 29.92 6.77 42.08
C THR A 218 30.00 5.35 42.66
N LEU A 219 30.31 4.35 41.83
CA LEU A 219 30.48 2.96 42.26
C LEU A 219 31.95 2.61 42.56
N LEU A 220 32.90 3.50 42.24
CA LEU A 220 34.33 3.29 42.47
C LEU A 220 34.83 3.87 43.81
N SER A 221 34.01 4.63 44.55
CA SER A 221 34.37 5.12 45.90
C SER A 221 34.40 4.02 46.97
N PHE A 222 33.89 2.82 46.68
CA PHE A 222 33.93 1.67 47.59
C PHE A 222 35.23 0.85 47.49
N LEU A 223 36.14 1.21 46.57
CA LEU A 223 37.36 0.47 46.29
C LEU A 223 38.65 1.25 46.62
N ASP A 224 38.55 2.42 47.26
CA ASP A 224 39.73 3.14 47.78
C ASP A 224 40.01 2.73 49.26
N PRO A 225 41.08 1.98 49.55
CA PRO A 225 41.42 1.53 50.90
C PRO A 225 42.17 2.59 51.74
N THR A 226 41.97 3.88 51.49
CA THR A 226 42.61 4.95 52.28
C THR A 226 41.59 6.03 52.69
N SER A 227 40.85 5.73 53.76
CA SER A 227 40.34 6.70 54.74
C SER A 227 40.25 6.02 56.09
#